data_AF-A0A852M9Q9-F1
#
_entry.id   AF-A0A852M9Q9-F1
#
_cell.length_a   1.000
_cell.length_b   1.000
_cell.length_c   1.000
_cell.angle_alpha   90.00
_cell.angle_beta   90.00
_cell.angle_gamma   90.00
#
_symmetry.space_group_name_H-M   'P 1'
#
loop_
_entity.id
_entity.type
_entity.pdbx_description
1 polymer ?
#
loop_
_entity_poly.entity_id
_entity_poly.type
_entity_poly.pdbx_seq_one_letter_code
_entity_poly.pdbx_strand_id
1 'polypeptide(L)'
;QVDTETLHHQFVHLGNLPDDGYRELEAVCVGLRFGKVDHYIVLKNKNKAIVQLDSPKAASSMHSFLQRYPYRMGEHTLTCTLSPHGDPAEVRA
;
A
#
# COMPACT_ATOMS: atom_id res chain seq x y z
N GLN A 1 11.73 -10.03 20.65
CA GLN A 1 12.04 -8.70 20.08
C GLN A 1 11.35 -8.66 18.74
N VAL A 2 10.50 -7.66 18.48
CA VAL A 2 9.84 -7.54 17.17
C VAL A 2 10.85 -6.90 16.22
N ASP A 3 11.26 -7.62 15.17
CA ASP A 3 12.15 -7.11 14.13
C ASP A 3 11.39 -6.10 13.26
N THR A 4 11.28 -4.88 13.77
CA THR A 4 10.65 -3.75 13.07
C THR A 4 11.30 -3.46 11.72
N GLU A 5 12.57 -3.84 11.56
CA GLU A 5 13.30 -3.76 10.29
C GLU A 5 12.77 -4.74 9.24
N THR A 6 12.25 -5.92 9.60
CA THR A 6 11.66 -6.81 8.58
C THR A 6 10.20 -6.45 8.27
N LEU A 7 9.54 -5.79 9.23
CA LEU A 7 8.14 -5.37 9.11
C LEU A 7 7.91 -4.34 8.01
N HIS A 8 8.85 -3.42 7.76
CA HIS A 8 8.66 -2.37 6.75
C HIS A 8 8.48 -2.94 5.34
N HIS A 9 9.08 -4.11 5.03
CA HIS A 9 8.93 -4.79 3.74
C HIS A 9 7.51 -5.32 3.49
N GLN A 10 6.64 -5.31 4.50
CA GLN A 10 5.27 -5.80 4.40
C GLN A 10 4.27 -4.68 4.04
N PHE A 11 4.72 -3.43 4.00
CA PHE A 11 3.86 -2.28 3.76
C PHE A 11 3.87 -1.86 2.29
N VAL A 12 2.67 -1.57 1.80
CA VAL A 12 2.41 -1.04 0.46
C VAL A 12 1.66 0.29 0.60
N HIS A 13 2.12 1.29 -0.15
CA HIS A 13 1.46 2.58 -0.26
C HIS A 13 0.65 2.61 -1.54
N LEU A 14 -0.66 2.85 -1.39
CA LEU A 14 -1.55 3.19 -2.49
C LEU A 14 -1.74 4.71 -2.53
N GLY A 15 -1.68 5.29 -3.71
CA GLY A 15 -1.93 6.71 -3.93
C GLY A 15 -2.90 6.95 -5.08
N ASN A 16 -3.24 8.22 -5.29
CA ASN A 16 -4.25 8.64 -6.27
C ASN A 16 -5.62 7.99 -6.02
N LEU A 17 -6.01 7.81 -4.74
CA LEU A 17 -7.36 7.38 -4.42
C LEU A 17 -8.35 8.50 -4.77
N PRO A 18 -9.59 8.18 -5.21
CA PRO A 18 -10.63 9.19 -5.42
C PRO A 18 -10.88 10.02 -4.15
N ASP A 19 -11.36 11.26 -4.31
CA ASP A 19 -11.76 12.11 -3.18
C ASP A 19 -13.02 11.57 -2.47
N ASP A 20 -13.94 11.01 -3.26
CA ASP A 20 -15.20 10.40 -2.80
C ASP A 20 -15.60 9.20 -3.68
N GLY A 21 -16.81 8.68 -3.50
CA GLY A 21 -17.38 7.66 -4.38
C GLY A 21 -16.85 6.23 -4.22
N TYR A 22 -15.91 5.98 -3.30
CA TYR A 22 -15.44 4.64 -2.94
C TYR A 22 -15.66 4.33 -1.45
N ARG A 23 -15.78 3.04 -1.13
CA ARG A 23 -15.79 2.58 0.26
C ARG A 23 -14.37 2.33 0.70
N GLU A 24 -14.04 2.67 1.94
CA GLU A 24 -12.71 2.42 2.50
C GLU A 24 -12.27 0.95 2.36
N LEU A 25 -13.23 0.02 2.54
CA LEU A 25 -13.03 -1.41 2.35
C LEU A 25 -12.54 -1.78 0.95
N GLU A 26 -12.87 -1.00 -0.07
CA GLU A 26 -12.45 -1.24 -1.46
C GLU A 26 -10.93 -1.11 -1.62
N ALA A 27 -10.29 -0.17 -0.89
CA ALA A 27 -8.83 -0.05 -0.84
C ALA A 27 -8.19 -1.26 -0.12
N VAL A 28 -8.84 -1.77 0.92
CA VAL A 28 -8.41 -2.98 1.65
C VAL A 28 -8.52 -4.23 0.76
N CYS A 29 -9.60 -4.34 -0.01
CA CYS A 29 -9.83 -5.44 -0.95
C CYS A 29 -8.75 -5.55 -2.02
N VAL A 30 -8.07 -4.46 -2.38
CA VAL A 30 -6.91 -4.52 -3.28
C VAL A 30 -5.82 -5.40 -2.68
N GLY A 31 -5.48 -5.21 -1.40
CA GLY A 31 -4.46 -5.98 -0.68
C GLY A 31 -4.88 -7.42 -0.42
N LEU A 32 -6.15 -7.66 -0.08
CA LEU A 32 -6.68 -9.01 0.18
C LEU A 32 -6.55 -9.99 -1.01
N ARG A 33 -6.33 -9.48 -2.24
CA ARG A 33 -6.03 -10.31 -3.42
C ARG A 33 -4.63 -10.93 -3.41
N PHE A 34 -3.72 -10.43 -2.57
CA PHE A 34 -2.30 -10.83 -2.56
C PHE A 34 -1.87 -11.50 -1.26
N GLY A 35 -2.56 -11.26 -0.15
CA GLY A 35 -2.30 -11.85 1.15
C GLY A 35 -3.30 -11.37 2.20
N LYS A 36 -3.18 -11.86 3.42
CA LYS A 36 -3.98 -11.32 4.53
C LYS A 36 -3.53 -9.88 4.80
N VAL A 37 -4.49 -8.98 5.00
CA VAL A 37 -4.24 -7.61 5.45
C VAL A 37 -4.31 -7.60 6.98
N ASP A 38 -3.19 -7.36 7.65
CA ASP A 38 -3.13 -7.28 9.11
C ASP A 38 -3.56 -5.89 9.62
N HIS A 39 -3.09 -4.84 8.94
CA HIS A 39 -3.37 -3.45 9.30
C HIS A 39 -3.52 -2.60 8.04
N TYR A 40 -4.35 -1.55 8.11
CA TYR A 40 -4.46 -0.55 7.06
C TYR A 40 -4.83 0.82 7.62
N ILE A 41 -4.49 1.86 6.88
CA ILE A 41 -4.94 3.24 7.16
C ILE A 41 -5.25 3.93 5.84
N VAL A 42 -6.37 4.66 5.80
CA VAL A 42 -6.75 5.49 4.67
C VAL A 42 -6.65 6.96 5.05
N LEU A 43 -5.77 7.68 4.37
CA LEU A 43 -5.51 9.11 4.53
C LEU A 43 -6.31 9.85 3.46
N LYS A 44 -7.63 10.02 3.69
CA LYS A 44 -8.55 10.61 2.70
C LYS A 44 -8.11 11.98 2.22
N ASN A 45 -7.68 12.86 3.13
CA ASN A 45 -7.17 14.20 2.81
C ASN A 45 -5.84 14.22 2.02
N LYS A 46 -5.22 13.07 1.82
CA LYS A 46 -3.97 12.89 1.06
C LYS A 46 -4.18 11.98 -0.15
N ASN A 47 -5.40 11.47 -0.37
CA ASN A 47 -5.72 10.50 -1.41
C ASN A 47 -4.77 9.29 -1.40
N LYS A 48 -4.47 8.79 -0.20
CA LYS A 48 -3.50 7.71 0.05
C LYS A 48 -4.07 6.65 0.97
N ALA A 49 -3.56 5.44 0.84
CA ALA A 49 -3.73 4.37 1.82
C ALA A 49 -2.40 3.66 2.06
N ILE A 50 -2.21 3.14 3.26
CA ILE A 50 -1.09 2.26 3.60
C ILE A 50 -1.68 0.93 4.03
N VAL A 51 -1.20 -0.15 3.44
CA VAL A 51 -1.69 -1.51 3.67
C VAL A 51 -0.52 -2.37 4.12
N GLN A 52 -0.65 -2.99 5.28
CA GLN A 52 0.28 -4.00 5.77
C GLN A 52 -0.24 -5.39 5.40
N LEU A 53 0.55 -6.13 4.64
CA LEU A 53 0.28 -7.53 4.34
C LEU A 53 0.97 -8.46 5.36
N ASP A 54 0.52 -9.70 5.40
CA ASP A 54 1.06 -10.76 6.26
C ASP A 54 2.50 -11.18 5.96
N SER A 55 3.05 -10.77 4.81
CA SER A 55 4.39 -11.14 4.39
C SER A 55 5.01 -10.15 3.39
N PRO A 56 6.36 -10.01 3.38
CA PRO A 56 7.07 -9.22 2.38
C PRO A 56 6.83 -9.69 0.94
N LYS A 57 6.61 -11.00 0.77
CA LYS A 57 6.33 -11.61 -0.53
C LYS A 57 4.97 -11.17 -1.07
N ALA A 58 3.95 -11.09 -0.22
CA ALA A 58 2.64 -10.60 -0.61
C ALA A 58 2.71 -9.12 -1.06
N ALA A 59 3.42 -8.27 -0.30
CA ALA A 59 3.66 -6.87 -0.67
C ALA A 59 4.39 -6.72 -2.01
N SER A 60 5.48 -7.48 -2.20
CA SER A 60 6.23 -7.48 -3.46
C SER A 60 5.41 -7.97 -4.66
N SER A 61 4.56 -8.98 -4.45
CA SER A 61 3.64 -9.50 -5.46
C SER A 61 2.58 -8.47 -5.83
N MET A 62 1.99 -7.79 -4.84
CA MET A 62 1.01 -6.72 -5.05
C MET A 62 1.61 -5.60 -5.88
N HIS A 63 2.79 -5.10 -5.49
CA HIS A 63 3.50 -4.05 -6.22
C HIS A 63 3.77 -4.46 -7.67
N SER A 64 4.42 -5.61 -7.88
CA SER A 64 4.78 -6.10 -9.22
C SER A 64 3.55 -6.32 -10.11
N PHE A 65 2.45 -6.83 -9.55
CA PHE A 65 1.22 -7.06 -10.29
C PHE A 65 0.56 -5.75 -10.72
N LEU A 66 0.41 -4.79 -9.81
CA LEU A 66 -0.27 -3.52 -10.08
C LEU A 66 0.52 -2.60 -11.03
N GLN A 67 1.85 -2.75 -11.08
CA GLN A 67 2.69 -2.11 -12.11
C GLN A 67 2.36 -2.61 -13.52
N ARG A 68 1.96 -3.89 -13.65
CA ARG A 68 1.63 -4.50 -14.96
C ARG A 68 0.15 -4.44 -15.30
N TYR A 69 -0.71 -4.42 -14.29
CA TYR A 69 -2.16 -4.39 -14.41
C TYR A 69 -2.72 -3.25 -13.57
N PRO A 70 -2.80 -2.03 -14.12
CA PRO A 70 -3.25 -0.85 -13.38
C PRO A 70 -4.65 -1.06 -12.80
N TYR A 71 -4.82 -0.72 -11.53
CA TYR A 71 -6.11 -0.83 -10.84
C TYR A 71 -6.83 0.52 -10.86
N ARG A 72 -8.06 0.52 -11.40
CA ARG A 72 -8.91 1.72 -11.47
C ARG A 72 -9.96 1.70 -10.37
N MET A 73 -10.08 2.82 -9.66
CA MET A 73 -11.20 3.15 -8.79
C MET A 73 -11.94 4.34 -9.40
N GLY A 74 -13.06 4.06 -10.07
CA GLY A 74 -13.72 5.04 -10.94
C GLY A 74 -12.78 5.53 -12.04
N GLU A 75 -12.59 6.84 -12.12
CA GLU A 75 -11.70 7.47 -13.10
C GLU A 75 -10.22 7.50 -12.66
N HIS A 76 -9.92 7.15 -11.41
CA HIS A 76 -8.58 7.21 -10.86
C HIS A 76 -7.86 5.87 -11.02
N THR A 77 -6.70 5.89 -11.67
CA THR A 77 -5.76 4.77 -11.64
C THR A 77 -4.88 4.89 -10.40
N LEU A 78 -4.94 3.91 -9.50
CA LEU A 78 -4.14 3.93 -8.29
C LEU A 78 -2.64 3.84 -8.60
N THR A 79 -1.84 4.59 -7.84
CA THR A 79 -0.40 4.34 -7.76
C THR A 79 -0.13 3.30 -6.67
N CYS A 80 0.92 2.50 -6.84
CA CYS A 80 1.32 1.46 -5.90
C CYS A 80 2.83 1.47 -5.74
N THR A 81 3.32 1.67 -4.51
CA THR A 81 4.75 1.64 -4.18
C THR A 81 4.98 0.84 -2.91
N LEU A 82 6.13 0.18 -2.80
CA LEU A 82 6.56 -0.40 -1.52
C LEU A 82 6.96 0.74 -0.56
N SER A 83 6.91 0.49 0.75
CA SER A 83 7.51 1.43 1.71
C SER A 83 9.01 1.58 1.45
N PRO A 84 9.55 2.80 1.49
CA PRO A 84 10.97 3.02 1.30
C PRO A 84 11.76 2.30 2.39
N HIS A 85 12.84 1.63 1.99
CA HIS A 85 13.84 1.15 2.93
C HIS A 85 14.56 2.39 3.44
N GLY A 86 14.32 2.77 4.69
CA GLY A 86 14.99 3.93 5.27
C GLY A 86 16.48 3.63 5.37
N ASP A 87 17.28 4.18 4.46
CA ASP A 87 18.63 4.56 4.86
C ASP A 87 18.45 5.74 5.81
N PRO A 88 18.90 5.67 7.08
CA PRO A 88 18.69 6.73 8.07
C PRO A 88 19.32 8.09 7.66
N ALA A 89 20.02 8.16 6.53
CA ALA A 89 20.57 9.38 5.95
C ALA A 89 19.53 10.29 5.28
N GLU A 90 18.40 9.78 4.78
CA GLU A 90 17.44 10.58 3.98
C GLU A 90 16.40 11.36 4.80
N VAL A 91 16.32 11.14 6.12
CA VAL A 91 15.38 11.86 7.01
C VAL A 91 15.86 13.27 7.42
N ARG A 92 16.90 13.80 6.77
CA ARG A 92 17.39 15.19 6.96
C ARG A 92 17.52 15.89 5.61
N ALA A 93 16.41 16.43 5.10
CA ALA A 93 16.42 17.47 4.07
C ALA A 93 15.27 18.45 4.33
#